data_AF-A0A1V9FC41-F1
#
_entry.id   AF-A0A1V9FC41-F1
#
_cell.length_a   1.000
_cell.length_b   1.000
_cell.length_c   1.000
_cell.angle_alpha   90.00
_cell.angle_beta   90.00
_cell.angle_gamma   90.00
#
_symmetry.space_group_name_H-M   'P 1'
#
loop_
_entity.id
_entity.type
_entity.pdbx_description
1 polymer ?
#
loop_
_entity_poly.entity_id
_entity_poly.type
_entity_poly.pdbx_seq_one_letter_code
_entity_poly.pdbx_strand_id
1 'polypeptide(L)' 'MSVNYVSDNSGQTIAVQISIEDWKRIKNKYPDVDELDGPLPEWQKQLIDQRLAAIAQNPDRLHPIDELFSELDKED' A
#
# COMPACT_ATOMS: atom_id res chain seq x y z
N MET A 1 -17.82 7.37 1.50
CA MET A 1 -16.78 8.09 0.77
C MET A 1 -17.19 8.13 -0.69
N SER A 2 -17.38 9.32 -1.24
CA SER A 2 -17.69 9.49 -2.66
C SER A 2 -16.43 9.99 -3.35
N VAL A 3 -15.95 9.24 -4.34
CA VAL A 3 -14.72 9.54 -5.06
C VAL A 3 -15.11 9.98 -6.47
N ASN A 4 -14.68 11.18 -6.87
CA ASN A 4 -14.90 11.69 -8.22
C ASN A 4 -13.59 11.66 -8.98
N TYR A 5 -13.63 11.19 -10.23
CA TYR A 5 -12.48 11.17 -11.12
C TYR A 5 -12.60 12.33 -12.10
N VAL A 6 -11.52 13.08 -12.26
CA VAL A 6 -11.41 14.18 -13.22
C VAL A 6 -10.51 13.71 -14.35
N SER A 7 -11.03 13.77 -15.57
CA SER A 7 -10.31 13.37 -16.78
C SER A 7 -9.96 14.58 -17.64
N ASP A 8 -8.87 14.47 -18.40
CA ASP A 8 -8.49 15.45 -19.41
C ASP A 8 -9.35 15.32 -20.68
N ASN A 9 -9.04 16.14 -21.70
CA ASN A 9 -9.75 16.14 -22.98
C ASN A 9 -9.58 14.83 -23.78
N SER A 10 -8.61 13.97 -23.42
CA SER A 10 -8.39 12.65 -24.03
C SER A 10 -9.16 11.53 -23.30
N GLY A 11 -9.80 11.85 -22.17
CA GLY A 11 -10.46 10.88 -21.30
C GLY A 11 -9.52 10.23 -20.28
N GLN A 12 -8.25 10.65 -20.22
CA GLN A 12 -7.30 10.16 -19.23
C GLN A 12 -7.57 10.80 -17.87
N THR A 13 -7.78 9.98 -16.84
CA THR A 13 -7.94 10.45 -15.45
C THR A 13 -6.66 11.13 -14.99
N ILE A 14 -6.75 12.41 -14.63
CA ILE A 14 -5.63 13.23 -14.16
C ILE A 14 -5.71 13.57 -12.67
N ALA A 15 -6.89 13.50 -12.06
CA ALA A 15 -7.06 13.80 -10.64
C ALA A 15 -8.20 12.99 -10.02
N VAL A 16 -8.08 12.80 -8.71
CA VAL A 16 -9.13 12.27 -7.85
C VAL A 16 -9.56 13.36 -6.89
N GLN A 17 -10.86 13.62 -6.83
CA GLN A 17 -11.46 14.60 -5.94
C GLN A 17 -12.29 13.89 -4.87
N ILE A 18 -12.03 14.25 -3.62
CA ILE A 18 -12.78 13.79 -2.44
C ILE A 18 -13.30 15.00 -1.65
N SER A 19 -14.31 14.79 -0.82
CA SER A 19 -14.84 15.83 0.07
C SER A 19 -13.82 16.21 1.14
N ILE A 20 -13.87 17.46 1.63
CA ILE A 20 -12.98 17.91 2.71
C ILE A 20 -13.23 17.13 4.02
N GLU A 21 -14.46 16.64 4.23
CA GLU A 21 -14.79 15.81 5.39
C GLU A 21 -14.13 14.43 5.30
N ASP A 22 -14.20 13.78 4.14
CA ASP A 22 -13.52 12.51 3.91
C ASP A 22 -12.00 12.69 4.03
N TRP A 23 -11.44 13.77 3.49
CA TRP A 23 -10.01 14.08 3.62
C TRP A 23 -9.58 14.26 5.08
N LYS A 24 -10.36 14.97 5.89
CA LYS A 24 -10.10 15.11 7.33
C LYS A 24 -10.13 13.76 8.05
N ARG A 25 -11.07 12.87 7.69
CA ARG A 25 -11.12 11.51 8.26
C ARG A 25 -9.87 10.71 7.90
N ILE A 26 -9.38 10.82 6.67
CA ILE A 26 -8.13 10.17 6.23
C ILE A 26 -6.95 10.70 7.04
N LYS A 27 -6.76 12.02 7.12
CA LYS A 27 -5.67 12.63 7.90
C LYS A 27 -5.70 12.30 9.38
N ASN A 28 -6.88 12.21 9.98
CA ASN A 28 -6.98 11.80 11.39
C ASN A 28 -6.50 10.37 11.62
N LYS A 29 -6.65 9.48 10.62
CA LYS A 29 -6.21 8.10 10.70
C LYS A 29 -4.75 7.91 10.26
N TYR A 30 -4.31 8.72 9.29
CA TYR A 30 -2.98 8.69 8.68
C TYR A 30 -2.44 10.13 8.61
N PRO A 31 -1.85 10.65 9.71
CA PRO A 31 -1.42 12.06 9.79
C PRO A 31 -0.34 12.42 8.78
N ASP A 32 0.42 11.43 8.33
CA ASP A 32 1.56 11.46 7.43
C ASP A 32 1.18 11.24 5.95
N VAL A 33 -0.12 11.16 5.62
CA VAL A 33 -0.61 10.87 4.26
C VAL A 33 -0.17 11.90 3.19
N ASP A 34 0.23 13.10 3.60
CA ASP A 34 0.75 14.14 2.70
C ASP A 34 2.24 13.94 2.36
N GLU A 35 2.97 13.18 3.18
CA GLU A 35 4.42 13.01 3.07
C GLU A 35 4.76 11.73 2.27
N LEU A 36 4.20 11.61 1.07
CA LEU A 36 4.40 10.44 0.20
C LEU A 36 5.83 10.32 -0.33
N ASP A 37 6.54 11.44 -0.47
CA ASP A 37 7.91 11.50 -1.01
C ASP A 37 9.00 11.44 0.08
N GLY A 38 8.61 11.14 1.32
CA GLY A 38 9.55 11.03 2.44
C GLY A 38 10.43 9.78 2.37
N PRO A 39 11.66 9.82 2.92
CA PRO A 39 12.45 8.61 3.09
C PRO A 39 11.75 7.64 4.05
N LEU A 40 11.87 6.33 3.79
CA LEU A 40 11.31 5.31 4.69
C LEU A 40 11.79 5.56 6.15
N PRO A 41 10.87 5.54 7.13
CA PRO A 41 11.23 5.54 8.54
C PRO A 41 12.22 4.43 8.87
N GLU A 42 13.12 4.69 9.82
CA GLU A 42 14.23 3.78 10.13
C GLU A 42 13.77 2.38 10.56
N TRP A 43 12.68 2.30 11.33
CA TRP A 43 12.12 1.01 11.75
C TRP A 43 11.64 0.15 10.56
N GLN A 44 11.17 0.78 9.48
CA GLN A 44 10.74 0.07 8.27
C GLN A 44 11.94 -0.51 7.55
N LYS A 45 13.04 0.25 7.44
CA LYS A 45 14.30 -0.24 6.87
C LYS A 45 14.85 -1.41 7.68
N GLN A 46 14.91 -1.26 9.00
CA GLN A 46 15.36 -2.33 9.91
C GLN A 46 14.52 -3.60 9.77
N LEU A 47 13.20 -3.47 9.62
CA LEU A 47 12.31 -4.62 9.41
C LEU A 47 12.61 -5.32 8.06
N ILE A 48 12.85 -4.55 7.00
CA ILE A 48 13.23 -5.09 5.69
C ILE A 48 14.57 -5.83 5.81
N ASP A 49 15.58 -5.22 6.44
CA ASP A 49 16.90 -5.84 6.63
C ASP A 49 16.81 -7.15 7.42
N GLN A 50 16.01 -7.18 8.49
CA GLN A 50 15.75 -8.39 9.27
C GLN A 50 15.10 -9.50 8.42
N ARG A 51 14.14 -9.14 7.57
CA ARG A 51 13.48 -10.10 6.68
C ARG A 51 14.45 -10.65 5.64
N LEU A 52 15.26 -9.79 5.02
CA LEU A 52 16.28 -10.19 4.05
C LEU A 52 17.33 -11.11 4.70
N ALA A 53 17.77 -10.80 5.92
CA ALA A 53 18.69 -11.66 6.66
C ALA A 53 18.08 -13.04 6.97
N ALA A 54 16.80 -13.09 7.37
CA ALA A 54 16.10 -14.35 7.63
C ALA A 54 15.96 -15.20 6.37
N ILE A 55 15.69 -14.58 5.22
CA ILE A 55 15.63 -15.25 3.92
C ILE A 55 17.02 -15.77 3.52
N ALA A 56 18.06 -14.96 3.70
CA ALA A 56 19.44 -15.38 3.39
C ALA A 56 19.89 -16.57 4.24
N GLN A 57 19.44 -16.66 5.49
CA GLN A 57 19.71 -17.79 6.39
C GLN A 57 18.91 -19.04 6.03
N ASN A 58 17.67 -18.90 5.58
CA ASN A 58 16.82 -20.02 5.19
C ASN A 58 15.89 -19.65 4.00
N PRO A 59 16.37 -19.81 2.76
CA PRO A 59 15.60 -19.47 1.57
C PRO A 59 14.32 -20.30 1.40
N ASP A 60 14.33 -21.55 1.87
CA ASP A 60 13.21 -22.49 1.74
C ASP A 60 11.98 -22.06 2.55
N ARG A 61 12.10 -21.03 3.38
CA ARG A 61 10.97 -20.42 4.10
C ARG A 61 10.06 -19.59 3.18
N LEU A 62 10.52 -19.22 2.00
CA LEU A 62 9.73 -18.47 1.03
C LEU A 62 8.92 -19.43 0.15
N HIS A 63 7.61 -19.18 0.09
CA HIS A 63 6.71 -19.84 -0.84
C HIS A 63 6.17 -18.82 -1.84
N PRO A 64 5.90 -19.23 -3.10
CA PRO A 64 5.21 -18.40 -4.06
C PRO A 64 3.88 -17.92 -3.49
N ILE A 65 3.60 -16.62 -3.60
CA ILE A 65 2.35 -16.04 -3.06
C ILE A 65 1.10 -16.57 -3.80
N ASP A 66 1.27 -17.03 -5.05
CA ASP A 66 0.18 -17.65 -5.83
C ASP A 66 -0.40 -18.89 -5.15
N GLU A 67 0.41 -19.65 -4.40
CA GLU A 67 -0.07 -20.79 -3.61
C GLU A 67 -1.00 -20.32 -2.50
N LEU A 68 -0.66 -19.24 -1.80
CA LEU A 68 -1.49 -18.67 -0.76
C LEU A 68 -2.84 -18.18 -1.31
N PHE A 69 -2.84 -17.45 -2.43
CA PHE A 69 -4.09 -16.99 -3.04
C PHE A 69 -4.96 -18.15 -3.52
N SER A 70 -4.33 -19.18 -4.12
CA SER A 70 -5.03 -20.39 -4.53
C SER A 70 -5.67 -21.15 -3.37
N GLU A 71 -5.08 -21.12 -2.17
CA GLU A 71 -5.69 -21.70 -0.97
C GLU A 71 -6.84 -20.86 -0.43
N LEU A 72 -6.70 -19.53 -0.39
CA LEU A 72 -7.77 -18.64 0.07
C LEU A 72 -9.00 -18.71 -0.83
N ASP A 73 -8.82 -18.80 -2.15
CA ASP A 73 -9.91 -18.91 -3.13
C ASP A 73 -10.67 -20.26 -3.05
N LYS A 74 -10.10 -21.28 -2.40
CA LYS A 74 -10.78 -22.59 -2.21
C LYS A 74 -11.73 -22.60 -1.02
N GLU A 75 -11.64 -21.62 -0.13
CA GLU A 75 -12.50 -21.50 1.06
C GLU A 75 -13.81 -20.73 0.79
N ASP A 76 -14.04 -20.29 -0.46
CA ASP A 76 -15.29 -19.70 -0.97
C ASP A 76 -16.10 -20.68 -1.84
#